data_AF-A0A7T7L2C4-F1
#
_entry.id   AF-A0A7T7L2C4-F1
#
_cell.length_a   1.000
_cell.length_b   1.000
_cell.length_c   1.000
_cell.angle_alpha   90.00
_cell.angle_beta   90.00
_cell.angle_gamma   90.00
#
_symmetry.space_group_name_H-M   'P 1'
#
loop_
_entity.id
_entity.type
_entity.pdbx_description
1 polymer ?
#
loop_
_entity_poly.entity_id
_entity_poly.type
_entity_poly.pdbx_seq_one_letter_code
_entity_poly.pdbx_strand_id
1 'polypeptide(L)' 'MPTWIFTATSRTGRPVNPITGSPTDSITVYDQADLDRRVEAARTDPRDLDVDIQRIA' A
#
# COMPACT_ATOMS: atom_id res chain seq x y z
N MET A 1 -17.11 -5.71 0.82
CA MET A 1 -17.13 -4.33 0.29
C MET A 1 -15.70 -3.80 0.36
N PRO A 2 -15.28 -2.88 -0.52
CA PRO A 2 -13.97 -2.25 -0.37
C PRO A 2 -13.94 -1.50 0.95
N THR A 3 -12.92 -1.75 1.76
CA THR A 3 -12.87 -1.27 3.15
C THR A 3 -11.75 -0.26 3.34
N TRP A 4 -10.66 -0.34 2.56
CA TRP A 4 -9.57 0.63 2.60
C TRP A 4 -9.07 1.02 1.21
N ILE A 5 -8.53 2.23 1.11
CA ILE A 5 -7.61 2.66 0.06
C ILE A 5 -6.21 2.63 0.68
N PHE A 6 -5.32 1.87 0.06
CA PHE A 6 -3.92 1.75 0.43
C PHE A 6 -3.07 2.47 -0.62
N THR A 7 -2.25 3.42 -0.18
CA THR A 7 -1.31 4.13 -1.03
C THR A 7 0.08 3.97 -0.44
N ALA A 8 1.06 3.58 -1.26
CA ALA A 8 2.46 3.52 -0.86
C ALA A 8 3.31 4.35 -1.82
N THR A 9 4.16 5.21 -1.27
CA THR A 9 5.00 6.15 -2.02
C THR A 9 6.46 5.90 -1.65
N SER A 10 7.32 5.66 -2.63
CA SER A 10 8.77 5.58 -2.36
C SER A 10 9.32 6.91 -1.90
N ARG A 11 10.49 6.91 -1.24
CA ARG A 11 11.20 8.14 -0.85
C ARG A 11 11.44 9.13 -2.01
N THR A 12 11.48 8.64 -3.24
CA THR A 12 11.61 9.45 -4.46
C THR A 12 10.29 10.06 -4.95
N GLY A 13 9.21 9.93 -4.19
CA GLY A 13 7.88 10.45 -4.52
C GLY A 13 7.12 9.63 -5.56
N ARG A 14 7.56 8.38 -5.84
CA ARG A 14 6.88 7.53 -6.84
C ARG A 14 5.87 6.62 -6.14
N PRO A 15 4.59 6.68 -6.54
CA PRO A 15 3.60 5.71 -6.08
C PRO A 15 4.01 4.30 -6.52
N VAL A 16 3.95 3.33 -5.62
CA VAL A 16 4.37 1.94 -5.86
C VAL A 16 3.46 0.94 -5.16
N ASN A 17 3.30 -0.21 -5.79
CA ASN A 17 2.69 -1.37 -5.15
C ASN A 17 3.78 -2.12 -4.35
N PRO A 18 3.62 -2.31 -3.03
CA PRO A 18 4.61 -3.00 -2.21
C PRO A 18 4.69 -4.50 -2.51
N ILE A 19 3.65 -5.10 -3.10
CA ILE A 19 3.63 -6.54 -3.44
C ILE A 19 4.32 -6.78 -4.79
N THR A 20 3.95 -6.01 -5.83
CA THR A 20 4.41 -6.28 -7.20
C THR A 20 5.61 -5.44 -7.61
N GLY A 21 5.93 -4.39 -6.87
CA GLY A 21 6.99 -3.45 -7.21
C GLY A 21 6.59 -2.41 -8.27
N SER A 22 5.54 -2.64 -9.04
CA SER A 22 5.08 -1.75 -10.10
C SER A 22 4.52 -0.43 -9.57
N PRO A 23 4.64 0.67 -10.32
CA PRO A 23 3.97 1.93 -9.97
C PRO A 23 2.45 1.75 -9.89
N THR A 24 1.82 2.35 -8.88
CA THR A 24 0.35 2.37 -8.75
C THR A 24 -0.08 3.58 -7.92
N ASP A 25 -1.14 4.27 -8.35
CA ASP A 25 -1.61 5.47 -7.65
C ASP A 25 -2.26 5.13 -6.29
N SER A 26 -3.04 4.05 -6.22
CA SER A 26 -3.63 3.51 -4.99
C SER A 26 -4.21 2.11 -5.21
N ILE A 27 -4.44 1.38 -4.12
CA ILE A 27 -4.95 0.01 -4.15
C ILE A 27 -6.15 -0.13 -3.21
N THR A 28 -7.28 -0.58 -3.75
CA THR A 28 -8.44 -0.91 -2.93
C THR A 28 -8.23 -2.23 -2.21
N VAL A 29 -8.39 -2.22 -0.89
CA VAL A 29 -8.25 -3.38 -0.01
C VAL A 29 -9.61 -3.75 0.59
N TYR A 30 -9.95 -5.03 0.52
CA TYR A 30 -11.30 -5.52 0.83
C TYR A 30 -11.39 -6.19 2.20
N ASP A 31 -10.29 -6.76 2.68
CA ASP A 31 -10.22 -7.47 3.96
C ASP A 31 -8.93 -7.14 4.73
N GLN A 32 -8.96 -7.40 6.04
CA GLN A 32 -7.88 -7.05 6.96
C GLN A 32 -6.60 -7.85 6.66
N ALA A 33 -6.72 -9.11 6.22
CA ALA A 33 -5.56 -9.95 5.95
C ALA A 33 -4.75 -9.45 4.75
N ASP A 34 -5.41 -8.94 3.70
CA ASP A 34 -4.74 -8.30 2.57
C ASP A 34 -4.11 -6.96 2.98
N LEU A 35 -4.77 -6.19 3.87
CA LEU A 35 -4.18 -4.97 4.41
C LEU A 35 -2.89 -5.27 5.17
N ASP A 36 -2.92 -6.22 6.10
CA ASP A 36 -1.76 -6.59 6.92
C ASP A 36 -0.60 -7.09 6.06
N ARG A 37 -0.89 -7.89 5.03
CA ARG A 37 0.12 -8.36 4.06
C ARG A 37 0.80 -7.18 3.34
N ARG A 38 0.03 -6.18 2.94
CA ARG A 38 0.55 -4.99 2.21
C ARG A 38 1.38 -4.09 3.12
N VAL A 39 0.93 -3.91 4.36
CA VAL A 39 1.67 -3.14 5.37
C VAL A 39 3.00 -3.79 5.69
N GLU A 40 3.03 -5.10 5.89
CA GLU A 40 4.29 -5.82 6.16
C GLU A 40 5.22 -5.82 4.95
N ALA A 41 4.68 -5.98 3.73
CA ALA A 41 5.46 -5.85 2.50
C ALA A 41 6.06 -4.45 2.36
N ALA A 42 5.30 -3.39 2.67
CA ALA A 42 5.81 -2.03 2.60
C ALA A 42 6.88 -1.73 3.67
N ARG A 43 6.71 -2.29 4.88
CA ARG A 43 7.67 -2.14 5.99
C ARG A 43 9.03 -2.77 5.70
N THR A 44 9.05 -3.88 4.97
CA THR A 44 10.27 -4.62 4.62
C THR A 44 10.86 -4.22 3.26
N ASP A 45 10.23 -3.26 2.58
CA ASP A 45 10.64 -2.83 1.24
C ASP A 45 11.93 -1.97 1.29
N PRO A 46 12.96 -2.29 0.51
CA PRO A 46 14.22 -1.52 0.49
C PRO A 46 14.07 -0.10 -0.05
N ARG A 47 12.94 0.24 -0.67
CA ARG A 47 12.65 1.57 -1.23
C ARG A 47 12.16 2.57 -0.19
N ASP A 48 11.98 2.13 1.06
CA ASP A 48 11.51 2.93 2.19
C ASP A 48 10.19 3.64 1.86
N LEU A 49 9.10 2.89 1.94
CA LEU A 49 7.80 3.33 1.48
C LEU A 49 7.06 4.10 2.58
N ASP A 50 6.57 5.28 2.23
CA ASP A 50 5.58 6.03 3.01
C ASP A 50 4.19 5.49 2.69
N VAL A 51 3.43 5.11 3.72
CA VAL A 51 2.16 4.37 3.57
C VAL A 51 1.02 5.21 4.14
N ASP A 52 0.04 5.51 3.29
CA ASP A 52 -1.23 6.12 3.67
C ASP A 52 -2.37 5.10 3.54
N ILE A 53 -3.19 4.98 4.59
CA ILE A 53 -4.30 4.03 4.67
C ILE A 53 -5.56 4.78 5.02
N GLN A 54 -6.52 4.79 4.10
CA GLN A 54 -7.79 5.47 4.28
C GLN A 54 -8.91 4.43 4.35
N ARG A 55 -9.70 4.44 5.43
CA ARG A 55 -10.87 3.55 5.54
C ARG A 55 -12.04 4.14 4.77
N ILE A 56 -12.63 3.35 3.88
CA ILE A 56 -13.83 3.69 3.12
C ILE A 56 -15.01 3.12 3.93
N ALA A 57 -15.80 4.00 4.55
CA ALA A 57 -16.98 3.64 5.34
C ALA A 57 -18.23 3.53 4.46
#